data_AF-A0AA42TQ48-F1
#
_entry.id   AF-A0AA42TQ48-F1
#
_cell.length_a   1.000
_cell.length_b   1.000
_cell.length_c   1.000
_cell.angle_alpha   90.00
_cell.angle_beta   90.00
_cell.angle_gamma   90.00
#
_symmetry.space_group_name_H-M   'P 1'
#
loop_
_entity.id
_entity.type
_entity.pdbx_description
1 polymer ?
#
loop_
_entity_poly.entity_id
_entity_poly.type
_entity_poly.pdbx_seq_one_letter_code
_entity_poly.pdbx_strand_id
1 'polypeptide(L)'
;MSNNGNKFTYKKVSPRLVQIRNDKIEKIKLYNSLCQHEGYTKKKNNPSYSEVCIDYVPLKNMLLLEDTLVAKTHLYAIPGALECGYSQCINWTAESLLNAQIRRNIGRYTIARLKLASACIGISNSRAFKVKNFYQCVESSEKSTISFIIGGFFCYQSATFWLNSRHEKIKHFIHAGLAEKASLSFTRKKDMKTTPDYLIETTQGKWHTFESKGGESSSRWQRIEEGIAQLESVTEVGWKGKQRIPVSTFVCTHASMDTGKEISINVVDPDPVYPQSIILNHAVCVLLTKIALINLFDTLVEDNPAGIFKVAGMEEWIFISTHHFDGIQLGIPEKYLNLNKISVSNVGVYLALKEIIDSALIENNEFPATEEIEKKLSHFFKRTNSSRKFMSFLTPLLKKKLSYEETLHLFSEYLGLSGMAYDFCQEDERLEKALSESVRKHRSPWGGLVRKAPLSGYDDPWEKKQKQNKMKP
;
A
#
# COMPACT_ATOMS: atom_id res chain seq x y z
N MET A 1 -31.81 11.59 3.56
CA MET A 1 -30.38 11.35 3.88
C MET A 1 -29.57 12.20 2.91
N SER A 2 -28.87 13.24 3.36
CA SER A 2 -28.04 14.06 2.47
C SER A 2 -26.76 13.27 2.12
N ASN A 3 -26.66 12.77 0.89
CA ASN A 3 -25.49 12.06 0.38
C ASN A 3 -24.23 12.93 0.51
N ASN A 4 -23.42 12.67 1.52
CA ASN A 4 -22.15 13.35 1.74
C ASN A 4 -21.01 12.37 1.45
N GLY A 5 -20.12 12.67 0.50
CA GLY A 5 -18.94 11.85 0.16
C GLY A 5 -18.94 11.26 -1.26
N ASN A 6 -17.85 10.56 -1.61
CA ASN A 6 -17.70 9.91 -2.92
C ASN A 6 -18.57 8.66 -3.05
N LYS A 7 -19.09 8.40 -4.26
CA LYS A 7 -19.92 7.23 -4.56
C LYS A 7 -19.06 5.98 -4.78
N PHE A 8 -19.34 4.92 -4.02
CA PHE A 8 -18.82 3.58 -4.25
C PHE A 8 -19.89 2.71 -4.91
N THR A 9 -19.51 1.95 -5.93
CA THR A 9 -20.38 1.00 -6.64
C THR A 9 -19.73 -0.37 -6.60
N TYR A 10 -20.37 -1.30 -5.89
CA TYR A 10 -19.86 -2.66 -5.70
C TYR A 10 -20.48 -3.60 -6.73
N LYS A 11 -19.62 -4.39 -7.39
CA LYS A 11 -20.00 -5.34 -8.43
C LYS A 11 -19.35 -6.69 -8.16
N LYS A 12 -20.02 -7.76 -8.59
CA LYS A 12 -19.45 -9.10 -8.68
C LYS A 12 -19.27 -9.48 -10.14
N VAL A 13 -18.21 -10.23 -10.47
CA VAL A 13 -18.07 -10.84 -11.80
C VAL A 13 -18.87 -12.14 -11.84
N SER A 14 -19.70 -12.33 -12.88
CA SER A 14 -20.39 -13.60 -13.09
C SER A 14 -19.55 -14.54 -13.97
N PRO A 15 -19.10 -15.71 -13.46
CA PRO A 15 -18.31 -16.66 -14.25
C PRO A 15 -19.00 -17.10 -15.54
N ARG A 16 -20.32 -17.30 -15.48
CA ARG A 16 -21.15 -17.64 -16.65
C ARG A 16 -21.11 -16.55 -17.71
N LEU A 17 -21.22 -15.28 -17.31
CA LEU A 17 -21.16 -14.17 -18.27
C LEU A 17 -19.74 -13.98 -18.83
N VAL A 18 -18.69 -14.24 -18.04
CA VAL A 18 -17.30 -14.26 -18.51
C VAL A 18 -17.12 -15.30 -19.61
N GLN A 19 -17.61 -16.52 -19.42
CA GLN A 19 -17.53 -17.57 -20.43
C GLN A 19 -18.23 -17.15 -21.73
N ILE A 20 -19.48 -16.65 -21.63
CA ILE A 20 -20.23 -16.15 -22.79
C ILE A 20 -19.51 -15.00 -23.49
N ARG A 21 -18.90 -14.09 -22.73
CA ARG A 21 -18.14 -12.97 -23.27
C ARG A 21 -16.90 -13.46 -24.02
N ASN A 22 -16.15 -14.40 -23.45
CA ASN A 22 -14.94 -14.95 -24.07
C ASN A 22 -15.26 -15.69 -25.37
N ASP A 23 -16.34 -16.46 -25.41
CA ASP A 23 -16.82 -17.11 -26.64
C ASP A 23 -17.18 -16.09 -27.73
N LYS A 24 -17.78 -14.95 -27.36
CA LYS A 24 -18.06 -13.85 -28.28
C LYS A 24 -16.78 -13.19 -28.79
N ILE A 25 -15.77 -13.00 -27.92
CA ILE A 25 -14.47 -12.42 -28.31
C ILE A 25 -13.79 -13.31 -29.36
N GLU A 26 -13.73 -14.62 -29.17
CA GLU A 26 -13.12 -15.53 -30.14
C GLU A 26 -13.83 -15.49 -31.50
N LYS A 27 -15.16 -15.44 -31.51
CA LYS A 27 -15.94 -15.25 -32.74
C LYS A 27 -15.64 -13.91 -33.43
N ILE A 28 -15.48 -12.83 -32.66
CA ILE A 28 -15.13 -11.50 -33.20
C ILE A 28 -13.70 -11.49 -33.76
N LYS A 29 -12.75 -12.13 -33.08
CA LYS A 29 -11.37 -12.28 -33.58
C LYS A 29 -11.33 -13.01 -34.91
N LEU A 30 -12.04 -14.13 -35.03
CA LEU A 30 -12.15 -14.89 -36.28
C LEU A 30 -12.78 -14.04 -37.39
N TYR A 31 -13.90 -13.37 -37.11
CA TYR A 31 -14.55 -12.46 -38.06
C TYR A 31 -13.60 -11.35 -38.53
N ASN A 32 -12.92 -10.67 -37.61
CA ASN A 32 -12.01 -9.57 -37.93
C ASN A 32 -10.80 -10.06 -38.76
N SER A 33 -10.31 -11.27 -38.50
CA SER A 33 -9.24 -11.90 -39.30
C SER A 33 -9.71 -12.20 -40.72
N LEU A 34 -10.90 -12.78 -40.90
CA LEU A 34 -11.49 -13.03 -42.22
C LEU A 34 -11.71 -11.73 -43.00
N CYS A 35 -12.29 -10.70 -42.37
CA CYS A 35 -12.47 -9.40 -42.99
C CYS A 35 -11.14 -8.76 -43.44
N GLN A 36 -10.07 -8.93 -42.66
CA GLN A 36 -8.74 -8.44 -43.04
C GLN A 36 -8.17 -9.18 -44.25
N HIS A 37 -8.37 -10.50 -44.33
CA HIS A 37 -7.98 -11.30 -45.50
C HIS A 37 -8.77 -10.92 -46.77
N GLU A 38 -10.04 -10.55 -46.63
CA GLU A 38 -10.93 -10.17 -47.73
C GLU A 38 -10.86 -8.67 -48.09
N GLY A 39 -10.00 -7.89 -47.44
CA GLY A 39 -9.82 -6.45 -47.72
C GLY A 39 -10.90 -5.53 -47.14
N TYR A 40 -11.78 -6.03 -46.27
CA TYR A 40 -12.80 -5.23 -45.60
C TYR A 40 -12.21 -4.42 -44.42
N THR A 41 -12.58 -3.13 -44.35
CA THR A 41 -12.07 -2.20 -43.32
C THR A 41 -12.88 -2.19 -42.01
N LYS A 42 -14.09 -2.77 -42.00
CA LYS A 42 -15.01 -2.70 -40.86
C LYS A 42 -14.70 -3.77 -39.80
N LYS A 43 -14.07 -3.36 -38.69
CA LYS A 43 -13.82 -4.22 -37.53
C LYS A 43 -14.97 -4.20 -36.53
N LYS A 44 -15.26 -5.35 -35.92
CA LYS A 44 -16.14 -5.45 -34.75
C LYS A 44 -15.33 -5.26 -33.48
N ASN A 45 -15.87 -4.48 -32.54
CA ASN A 45 -15.27 -4.26 -31.23
C ASN A 45 -15.61 -5.42 -30.30
N ASN A 46 -14.69 -5.74 -29.38
CA ASN A 46 -14.93 -6.72 -28.33
C ASN A 46 -16.00 -6.21 -27.36
N PRO A 47 -16.83 -7.11 -26.79
CA PRO A 47 -17.77 -6.78 -25.72
C PRO A 47 -17.06 -6.18 -24.50
N SER A 48 -17.71 -5.23 -23.84
CA SER A 48 -17.15 -4.54 -22.67
C SER A 48 -17.10 -5.47 -21.46
N TYR A 49 -16.11 -5.31 -20.59
CA TYR A 49 -16.06 -6.06 -19.32
C TYR A 49 -17.24 -5.70 -18.39
N SER A 50 -17.91 -4.57 -18.60
CA SER A 50 -19.13 -4.22 -17.88
C SER A 50 -20.26 -5.24 -18.06
N GLU A 51 -20.30 -5.97 -19.19
CA GLU A 51 -21.34 -6.95 -19.50
C GLU A 51 -21.29 -8.18 -18.56
N VAL A 52 -20.16 -8.40 -17.88
CA VAL A 52 -19.98 -9.54 -16.97
C VAL A 52 -20.10 -9.14 -15.49
N CYS A 53 -20.20 -7.83 -15.22
CA CYS A 53 -20.31 -7.26 -13.89
C CYS A 53 -21.77 -7.11 -13.47
N ILE A 54 -22.20 -7.89 -12.48
CA ILE A 54 -23.54 -7.80 -11.88
C ILE A 54 -23.49 -7.02 -10.56
N ASP A 55 -24.64 -6.50 -10.11
CA ASP A 55 -24.72 -5.84 -8.81
C ASP A 55 -24.32 -6.80 -7.69
N TYR A 56 -23.47 -6.31 -6.79
CA TYR A 56 -23.09 -7.08 -5.61
C TYR A 56 -24.25 -7.11 -4.63
N VAL A 57 -24.71 -8.32 -4.29
CA VAL A 57 -25.71 -8.53 -3.24
C VAL A 57 -24.99 -8.95 -1.95
N PRO A 58 -25.00 -8.12 -0.90
CA PRO A 58 -24.33 -8.46 0.36
C PRO A 58 -24.98 -9.70 1.02
N LEU A 59 -24.17 -10.50 1.73
CA LEU A 59 -24.70 -11.61 2.53
C LEU A 59 -25.58 -11.06 3.66
N LYS A 60 -26.58 -11.83 4.11
CA LYS A 60 -27.59 -11.41 5.11
C LYS A 60 -27.01 -10.87 6.44
N ASN A 61 -25.77 -11.21 6.77
CA ASN A 61 -25.05 -10.80 7.97
C ASN A 61 -24.04 -9.65 7.75
N MET A 62 -23.97 -9.10 6.54
CA MET A 62 -23.11 -7.95 6.22
C MET A 62 -23.86 -6.64 6.43
N LEU A 63 -23.13 -5.61 6.87
CA LEU A 63 -23.65 -4.25 6.90
C LEU A 63 -23.90 -3.78 5.47
N LEU A 64 -24.99 -3.04 5.24
CA LEU A 64 -25.20 -2.38 3.95
C LEU A 64 -24.04 -1.41 3.73
N LEU A 65 -23.30 -1.61 2.64
CA LEU A 65 -22.17 -0.75 2.27
C LEU A 65 -22.61 0.72 2.11
N GLU A 66 -23.92 0.93 1.87
CA GLU A 66 -24.59 2.22 1.79
C GLU A 66 -24.71 2.96 3.14
N ASP A 67 -24.74 2.24 4.27
CA ASP A 67 -24.75 2.84 5.62
C ASP A 67 -23.34 3.26 6.08
N THR A 68 -22.30 2.82 5.36
CA THR A 68 -20.89 3.22 5.55
C THR A 68 -20.44 4.35 4.60
N LEU A 69 -21.32 4.86 3.72
CA LEU A 69 -20.99 5.75 2.61
C LEU A 69 -20.51 7.17 2.97
N VAL A 70 -20.53 7.56 4.25
CA VAL A 70 -20.01 8.88 4.62
C VAL A 70 -18.52 8.77 4.90
N ALA A 71 -17.71 8.93 3.85
CA ALA A 71 -16.36 9.44 4.08
C ALA A 71 -16.52 10.77 4.84
N LYS A 72 -15.93 10.88 6.04
CA LYS A 72 -15.67 12.19 6.66
C LYS A 72 -14.50 12.82 5.89
N THR A 73 -14.77 13.16 4.64
CA THR A 73 -13.84 13.24 3.50
C THR A 73 -12.80 14.35 3.60
N HIS A 74 -12.96 15.34 4.48
CA HIS A 74 -11.94 16.39 4.61
C HIS A 74 -10.67 15.95 5.36
N LEU A 75 -10.69 14.77 6.01
CA LEU A 75 -9.62 14.29 6.90
C LEU A 75 -8.73 13.19 6.32
N TYR A 76 -9.05 12.60 5.15
CA TYR A 76 -8.48 11.28 4.77
C TYR A 76 -7.76 11.15 3.42
N ALA A 77 -7.98 11.96 2.37
CA ALA A 77 -7.30 11.71 1.08
C ALA A 77 -5.81 11.96 1.08
N ILE A 78 -5.39 13.09 1.62
CA ILE A 78 -3.98 13.42 1.65
C ILE A 78 -3.23 12.48 2.62
N PRO A 79 -3.79 12.17 3.80
CA PRO A 79 -3.26 11.14 4.72
C PRO A 79 -3.19 9.72 4.15
N GLY A 80 -4.27 9.24 3.53
CA GLY A 80 -4.29 7.94 2.90
C GLY A 80 -3.45 7.90 1.62
N ALA A 81 -3.17 9.04 0.97
CA ALA A 81 -2.17 9.13 -0.10
C ALA A 81 -0.73 9.15 0.44
N LEU A 82 -0.51 9.75 1.62
CA LEU A 82 0.77 9.78 2.35
C LEU A 82 1.16 8.37 2.83
N GLU A 83 0.18 7.62 3.34
CA GLU A 83 0.40 6.31 3.96
C GLU A 83 0.08 5.12 3.04
N CYS A 84 -0.93 5.19 2.18
CA CYS A 84 -1.42 4.10 1.32
C CYS A 84 -1.21 4.33 -0.19
N GLY A 85 -0.52 5.41 -0.56
CA GLY A 85 -0.16 5.73 -1.93
C GLY A 85 1.29 5.37 -2.27
N TYR A 86 1.96 6.26 -3.01
CA TYR A 86 3.25 6.00 -3.65
C TYR A 86 4.42 5.73 -2.68
N SER A 87 4.33 6.15 -1.41
CA SER A 87 5.41 5.92 -0.43
C SER A 87 5.71 4.42 -0.25
N GLN A 88 4.70 3.57 -0.42
CA GLN A 88 4.83 2.10 -0.38
C GLN A 88 5.36 1.49 -1.68
N CYS A 89 5.32 2.24 -2.78
CA CYS A 89 5.69 1.81 -4.13
C CYS A 89 7.14 2.19 -4.48
N ILE A 90 7.80 2.94 -3.59
CA ILE A 90 9.22 3.22 -3.69
C ILE A 90 9.97 1.89 -3.69
N ASN A 91 10.83 1.70 -4.68
CA ASN A 91 11.76 0.58 -4.70
C ASN A 91 12.82 0.80 -3.60
N TRP A 92 12.50 0.36 -2.39
CA TRP A 92 13.45 0.34 -1.28
C TRP A 92 14.55 -0.66 -1.60
N THR A 93 15.67 -0.16 -2.09
CA THR A 93 16.90 -0.93 -2.29
C THR A 93 17.83 -0.84 -1.08
N ALA A 94 18.80 -1.73 -0.99
CA ALA A 94 19.87 -1.64 0.01
C ALA A 94 20.58 -0.28 -0.04
N GLU A 95 20.93 0.20 -1.23
CA GLU A 95 21.56 1.51 -1.42
C GLU A 95 20.62 2.62 -0.91
N SER A 96 19.34 2.57 -1.30
CA SER A 96 18.36 3.56 -0.88
C SER A 96 18.23 3.60 0.63
N LEU A 97 18.24 2.45 1.32
CA LEU A 97 18.09 2.38 2.77
C LEU A 97 19.37 2.71 3.53
N LEU A 98 20.56 2.43 3.00
CA LEU A 98 21.81 2.66 3.70
C LEU A 98 22.35 4.08 3.48
N ASN A 99 22.02 4.71 2.34
CA ASN A 99 22.44 6.08 2.03
C ASN A 99 21.41 7.12 2.52
N ALA A 100 21.77 7.88 3.55
CA ALA A 100 20.89 8.91 4.13
C ALA A 100 20.48 10.00 3.13
N GLN A 101 21.35 10.36 2.19
CA GLN A 101 21.03 11.36 1.18
C GLN A 101 20.01 10.83 0.17
N ILE A 102 20.12 9.57 -0.23
CA ILE A 102 19.13 8.94 -1.12
C ILE A 102 17.78 8.81 -0.40
N ARG A 103 17.75 8.37 0.87
CA ARG A 103 16.51 8.34 1.67
C ARG A 103 15.80 9.69 1.75
N ARG A 104 16.56 10.76 2.00
CA ARG A 104 16.03 12.14 2.00
C ARG A 104 15.47 12.53 0.64
N ASN A 105 16.18 12.24 -0.45
CA ASN A 105 15.71 12.53 -1.80
C ASN A 105 14.41 11.78 -2.14
N ILE A 106 14.30 10.52 -1.71
CA ILE A 106 13.08 9.72 -1.82
C ILE A 106 11.91 10.39 -1.09
N GLY A 107 12.14 10.87 0.13
CA GLY A 107 11.14 11.62 0.90
C GLY A 107 10.69 12.89 0.19
N ARG A 108 11.64 13.72 -0.28
CA ARG A 108 11.35 14.97 -1.01
C ARG A 108 10.56 14.70 -2.29
N TYR A 109 10.92 13.67 -3.03
CA TYR A 109 10.19 13.24 -4.23
C TYR A 109 8.76 12.81 -3.90
N THR A 110 8.57 12.08 -2.81
CA THR A 110 7.25 11.66 -2.32
C THR A 110 6.36 12.88 -2.03
N ILE A 111 6.89 13.87 -1.29
CA ILE A 111 6.17 15.12 -1.00
C ILE A 111 5.82 15.87 -2.30
N ALA A 112 6.75 15.99 -3.24
CA ALA A 112 6.52 16.67 -4.51
C ALA A 112 5.36 16.06 -5.32
N ARG A 113 5.26 14.73 -5.37
CA ARG A 113 4.16 14.03 -6.03
C ARG A 113 2.82 14.22 -5.34
N LEU A 114 2.82 14.25 -4.01
CA LEU A 114 1.61 14.51 -3.24
C LEU A 114 1.11 15.94 -3.45
N LYS A 115 2.02 16.92 -3.58
CA LYS A 115 1.69 18.29 -4.00
C LYS A 115 1.05 18.34 -5.39
N LEU A 116 1.58 17.57 -6.33
CA LEU A 116 0.99 17.45 -7.67
C LEU A 116 -0.45 16.90 -7.60
N ALA A 117 -0.67 15.84 -6.80
CA ALA A 117 -2.01 15.29 -6.60
C ALA A 117 -2.95 16.29 -5.88
N SER A 118 -2.49 16.99 -4.85
CA SER A 118 -3.31 17.97 -4.10
C SER A 118 -3.68 19.19 -4.94
N ALA A 119 -2.82 19.60 -5.88
CA ALA A 119 -3.13 20.65 -6.85
C ALA A 119 -4.31 20.26 -7.76
N CYS A 120 -4.49 18.97 -8.04
CA CYS A 120 -5.51 18.47 -8.97
C CYS A 120 -6.80 18.00 -8.30
N ILE A 121 -6.77 17.71 -7.00
CA ILE A 121 -7.93 17.21 -6.26
C ILE A 121 -8.45 18.28 -5.29
N GLY A 122 -9.77 18.44 -5.23
CA GLY A 122 -10.47 19.32 -4.30
C GLY A 122 -11.62 18.59 -3.60
N ILE A 123 -12.41 19.36 -2.86
CA ILE A 123 -13.60 18.87 -2.17
C ILE A 123 -14.81 19.62 -2.73
N SER A 124 -15.87 18.90 -3.10
CA SER A 124 -17.13 19.49 -3.59
C SER A 124 -18.04 19.95 -2.45
N ASN A 125 -19.16 20.58 -2.78
CA ASN A 125 -20.16 21.00 -1.80
C ASN A 125 -20.82 19.82 -1.07
N SER A 126 -20.91 18.65 -1.73
CA SER A 126 -21.36 17.39 -1.13
C SER A 126 -20.28 16.75 -0.23
N ARG A 127 -19.17 17.46 -0.02
CA ARG A 127 -17.98 16.98 0.68
C ARG A 127 -17.31 15.78 -0.02
N ALA A 128 -17.62 15.48 -1.28
CA ALA A 128 -16.92 14.44 -2.03
C ALA A 128 -15.57 14.93 -2.56
N PHE A 129 -14.59 14.04 -2.75
CA PHE A 129 -13.41 14.38 -3.55
C PHE A 129 -13.81 14.64 -5.00
N LYS A 130 -13.28 15.74 -5.54
CA LYS A 130 -13.57 16.24 -6.88
C LYS A 130 -12.28 16.49 -7.62
N VAL A 131 -12.23 16.10 -8.89
CA VAL A 131 -11.15 16.48 -9.79
C VAL A 131 -11.34 17.96 -10.16
N LYS A 132 -10.35 18.81 -9.86
CA LYS A 132 -10.37 20.24 -10.17
C LYS A 132 -10.30 20.45 -11.68
N ASN A 133 -10.85 21.57 -12.16
CA ASN A 133 -10.79 21.93 -13.58
C ASN A 133 -9.35 22.03 -14.10
N PHE A 134 -8.40 22.42 -13.24
CA PHE A 134 -6.98 22.46 -13.57
C PHE A 134 -6.41 21.14 -14.10
N TYR A 135 -6.99 19.99 -13.72
CA TYR A 135 -6.55 18.66 -14.20
C TYR A 135 -6.55 18.55 -15.73
N GLN A 136 -7.40 19.30 -16.44
CA GLN A 136 -7.40 19.31 -17.91
C GLN A 136 -6.08 19.82 -18.50
N CYS A 137 -5.39 20.71 -17.79
CA CYS A 137 -4.13 21.33 -18.21
C CYS A 137 -2.92 20.44 -17.91
N VAL A 138 -3.10 19.34 -17.17
CA VAL A 138 -2.02 18.44 -16.78
C VAL A 138 -1.72 17.47 -17.93
N GLU A 139 -0.45 17.29 -18.22
CA GLU A 139 0.05 16.35 -19.23
C GLU A 139 -0.27 14.88 -18.87
N SER A 140 -0.39 14.04 -19.90
CA SER A 140 -0.84 12.65 -19.75
C SER A 140 0.09 11.80 -18.85
N SER A 141 1.40 12.06 -18.89
CA SER A 141 2.40 11.42 -18.03
C SER A 141 2.14 11.69 -16.55
N GLU A 142 1.84 12.93 -16.20
CA GLU A 142 1.59 13.40 -14.84
C GLU A 142 0.21 12.94 -14.37
N LYS A 143 -0.78 12.91 -15.27
CA LYS A 143 -2.09 12.32 -14.99
C LYS A 143 -1.98 10.87 -14.56
N SER A 144 -1.07 10.09 -15.16
CA SER A 144 -0.84 8.70 -14.74
C SER A 144 -0.32 8.62 -13.29
N THR A 145 0.57 9.53 -12.89
CA THR A 145 1.09 9.65 -11.53
C THR A 145 -0.01 10.00 -10.54
N ILE A 146 -0.88 10.94 -10.88
CA ILE A 146 -2.00 11.34 -10.02
C ILE A 146 -3.00 10.18 -9.91
N SER A 147 -3.36 9.54 -11.02
CA SER A 147 -4.24 8.38 -11.07
C SER A 147 -3.75 7.23 -10.20
N PHE A 148 -2.44 6.98 -10.19
CA PHE A 148 -1.85 5.97 -9.33
C PHE A 148 -2.02 6.30 -7.84
N ILE A 149 -1.72 7.54 -7.42
CA ILE A 149 -1.84 7.99 -6.02
C ILE A 149 -3.29 7.93 -5.54
N ILE A 150 -4.20 8.46 -6.35
CA ILE A 150 -5.62 8.54 -6.02
C ILE A 150 -6.29 7.17 -6.09
N GLY A 151 -5.90 6.33 -7.06
CA GLY A 151 -6.28 4.93 -7.12
C GLY A 151 -5.92 4.19 -5.83
N GLY A 152 -4.66 4.27 -5.39
CA GLY A 152 -4.19 3.59 -4.18
C GLY A 152 -4.94 4.05 -2.92
N PHE A 153 -5.19 5.36 -2.80
CA PHE A 153 -5.99 5.91 -1.72
C PHE A 153 -7.43 5.35 -1.69
N PHE A 154 -8.12 5.35 -2.83
CA PHE A 154 -9.48 4.82 -2.90
C PHE A 154 -9.51 3.29 -2.82
N CYS A 155 -8.43 2.61 -3.17
CA CYS A 155 -8.26 1.18 -2.92
C CYS A 155 -8.22 0.87 -1.42
N TYR A 156 -7.43 1.61 -0.64
CA TYR A 156 -7.41 1.49 0.82
C TYR A 156 -8.78 1.77 1.46
N GLN A 157 -9.48 2.83 1.04
CA GLN A 157 -10.84 3.09 1.52
C GLN A 157 -11.80 1.96 1.15
N SER A 158 -11.72 1.46 -0.09
CA SER A 158 -12.53 0.34 -0.56
C SER A 158 -12.28 -0.89 0.30
N ALA A 159 -11.02 -1.24 0.58
CA ALA A 159 -10.66 -2.35 1.45
C ALA A 159 -11.21 -2.16 2.86
N THR A 160 -11.11 -0.97 3.43
CA THR A 160 -11.64 -0.66 4.76
C THR A 160 -13.16 -0.89 4.82
N PHE A 161 -13.92 -0.35 3.87
CA PHE A 161 -15.37 -0.55 3.83
C PHE A 161 -15.76 -1.99 3.53
N TRP A 162 -15.05 -2.62 2.59
CA TRP A 162 -15.27 -4.01 2.19
C TRP A 162 -15.07 -4.99 3.35
N LEU A 163 -14.01 -4.82 4.13
CA LEU A 163 -13.70 -5.68 5.27
C LEU A 163 -14.58 -5.35 6.48
N ASN A 164 -14.86 -4.07 6.75
CA ASN A 164 -15.79 -3.69 7.81
C ASN A 164 -17.20 -4.25 7.57
N SER A 165 -17.68 -4.29 6.32
CA SER A 165 -18.98 -4.92 6.01
C SER A 165 -19.02 -6.42 6.35
N ARG A 166 -17.84 -7.06 6.45
CA ARG A 166 -17.64 -8.46 6.84
C ARG A 166 -17.29 -8.64 8.32
N HIS A 167 -17.35 -7.59 9.13
CA HIS A 167 -16.88 -7.56 10.53
C HIS A 167 -15.38 -7.89 10.68
N GLU A 168 -14.61 -7.61 9.64
CA GLU A 168 -13.16 -7.79 9.60
C GLU A 168 -12.46 -6.44 9.74
N LYS A 169 -11.29 -6.43 10.40
CA LYS A 169 -10.47 -5.23 10.56
C LYS A 169 -9.11 -5.46 9.95
N ILE A 170 -8.60 -4.47 9.24
CA ILE A 170 -7.25 -4.51 8.67
C ILE A 170 -6.23 -4.54 9.81
N LYS A 171 -5.34 -5.53 9.79
CA LYS A 171 -4.16 -5.60 10.66
C LYS A 171 -2.91 -5.15 9.91
N HIS A 172 -2.71 -5.67 8.69
CA HIS A 172 -1.63 -5.25 7.81
C HIS A 172 -2.18 -4.88 6.44
N PHE A 173 -1.63 -3.80 5.86
CA PHE A 173 -1.94 -3.33 4.51
C PHE A 173 -0.61 -3.13 3.78
N ILE A 174 -0.25 -4.08 2.91
CA ILE A 174 1.12 -4.25 2.40
C ILE A 174 1.10 -4.08 0.89
N HIS A 175 1.75 -3.04 0.37
CA HIS A 175 1.92 -2.87 -1.07
C HIS A 175 2.88 -3.92 -1.67
N ALA A 176 2.65 -4.29 -2.93
CA ALA A 176 3.41 -5.27 -3.70
C ALA A 176 4.93 -5.01 -3.66
N GLY A 177 5.33 -3.74 -3.77
CA GLY A 177 6.74 -3.34 -3.71
C GLY A 177 7.41 -3.67 -2.37
N LEU A 178 6.68 -3.62 -1.25
CA LEU A 178 7.20 -4.05 0.06
C LEU A 178 7.15 -5.57 0.20
N ALA A 179 6.06 -6.19 -0.30
CA ALA A 179 5.91 -7.63 -0.30
C ALA A 179 7.03 -8.32 -1.09
N GLU A 180 7.46 -7.78 -2.22
CA GLU A 180 8.58 -8.30 -3.02
C GLU A 180 9.89 -8.30 -2.23
N LYS A 181 10.16 -7.23 -1.47
CA LYS A 181 11.36 -7.12 -0.62
C LYS A 181 11.33 -8.04 0.59
N ALA A 182 10.15 -8.29 1.14
CA ALA A 182 9.95 -9.22 2.25
C ALA A 182 9.73 -10.67 1.82
N SER A 183 9.53 -10.92 0.51
CA SER A 183 9.27 -12.25 -0.02
C SER A 183 10.46 -13.17 0.20
N LEU A 184 10.17 -14.36 0.73
CA LEU A 184 11.07 -15.50 0.79
C LEU A 184 10.79 -16.50 -0.35
N SER A 185 9.85 -16.19 -1.23
CA SER A 185 9.60 -16.90 -2.47
C SER A 185 10.37 -16.21 -3.60
N PHE A 186 11.32 -16.93 -4.23
CA PHE A 186 11.96 -16.46 -5.45
C PHE A 186 11.07 -16.79 -6.66
N THR A 187 10.75 -15.80 -7.48
CA THR A 187 9.99 -15.97 -8.73
C THR A 187 10.73 -15.26 -9.86
N ARG A 188 10.94 -15.93 -11.00
CA ARG A 188 11.62 -15.31 -12.14
C ARG A 188 10.74 -14.24 -12.79
N LYS A 189 11.32 -13.12 -13.19
CA LYS A 189 10.61 -12.03 -13.89
C LYS A 189 9.91 -12.46 -15.18
N LYS A 190 10.43 -13.47 -15.90
CA LYS A 190 9.80 -14.01 -17.13
C LYS A 190 8.53 -14.82 -16.87
N ASP A 191 8.33 -15.28 -15.63
CA ASP A 191 7.19 -16.10 -15.21
C ASP A 191 6.17 -15.29 -14.39
N MET A 192 6.35 -13.97 -14.27
CA MET A 192 5.49 -13.11 -13.46
C MET A 192 4.16 -12.81 -14.17
N LYS A 193 3.05 -13.30 -13.62
CA LYS A 193 1.89 -12.40 -13.48
C LYS A 193 2.25 -11.37 -12.41
N THR A 194 1.90 -10.11 -12.64
CA THR A 194 2.22 -9.02 -11.69
C THR A 194 1.49 -9.27 -10.37
N THR A 195 2.22 -9.31 -9.25
CA THR A 195 1.67 -9.37 -7.90
C THR A 195 0.59 -8.30 -7.74
N PRO A 196 -0.56 -8.60 -7.11
CA PRO A 196 -1.58 -7.58 -6.90
C PRO A 196 -1.01 -6.43 -6.09
N ASP A 197 -1.45 -5.20 -6.36
CA ASP A 197 -0.91 -4.00 -5.73
C ASP A 197 -0.87 -4.09 -4.20
N TYR A 198 -1.83 -4.76 -3.56
CA TYR A 198 -1.91 -4.87 -2.10
C TYR A 198 -2.26 -6.29 -1.60
N LEU A 199 -1.52 -6.72 -0.57
CA LEU A 199 -1.81 -7.87 0.27
C LEU A 199 -2.28 -7.37 1.64
N ILE A 200 -3.43 -7.86 2.11
CA ILE A 200 -4.07 -7.39 3.34
C ILE A 200 -4.30 -8.57 4.28
N GLU A 201 -3.74 -8.49 5.49
CA GLU A 201 -4.05 -9.42 6.58
C GLU A 201 -5.06 -8.76 7.53
N THR A 202 -6.10 -9.49 7.93
CA THR A 202 -7.07 -9.03 8.93
C THR A 202 -6.64 -9.40 10.35
N THR A 203 -7.25 -8.78 11.36
CA THR A 203 -7.00 -9.15 12.77
C THR A 203 -7.41 -10.58 13.09
N GLN A 204 -8.27 -11.19 12.27
CA GLN A 204 -8.64 -12.60 12.34
C GLN A 204 -7.67 -13.54 11.59
N GLY A 205 -6.61 -13.00 10.96
CA GLY A 205 -5.61 -13.78 10.23
C GLY A 205 -6.04 -14.22 8.82
N LYS A 206 -7.08 -13.59 8.24
CA LYS A 206 -7.47 -13.83 6.84
C LYS A 206 -6.68 -12.94 5.89
N TRP A 207 -6.46 -13.43 4.68
CA TRP A 207 -5.75 -12.72 3.63
C TRP A 207 -6.68 -12.28 2.51
N HIS A 208 -6.46 -11.07 2.00
CA HIS A 208 -7.23 -10.48 0.90
C HIS A 208 -6.25 -9.80 -0.07
N THR A 209 -6.55 -9.84 -1.36
CA THR A 209 -5.75 -9.15 -2.39
C THR A 209 -6.57 -8.05 -3.04
N PHE A 210 -5.91 -6.92 -3.26
CA PHE A 210 -6.52 -5.75 -3.87
C PHE A 210 -5.62 -5.21 -4.97
N GLU A 211 -6.23 -4.84 -6.09
CA GLU A 211 -5.59 -4.20 -7.24
C GLU A 211 -6.19 -2.81 -7.43
N SER A 212 -5.32 -1.81 -7.62
CA SER A 212 -5.72 -0.41 -7.69
C SER A 212 -5.60 0.14 -9.10
N LYS A 213 -6.70 0.68 -9.61
CA LYS A 213 -6.75 1.41 -10.88
C LYS A 213 -7.28 2.82 -10.68
N GLY A 214 -6.77 3.74 -11.49
CA GLY A 214 -7.25 5.10 -11.58
C GLY A 214 -7.17 5.58 -13.02
N GLY A 215 -8.10 6.45 -13.41
CA GLY A 215 -8.13 7.00 -14.76
C GLY A 215 -9.50 7.54 -15.13
N GLU A 216 -9.66 7.95 -16.38
CA GLU A 216 -10.92 8.49 -16.88
C GLU A 216 -12.04 7.44 -16.88
N SER A 217 -13.28 7.89 -16.69
CA SER A 217 -14.46 7.02 -16.67
C SER A 217 -14.68 6.26 -17.99
N SER A 218 -14.24 6.82 -19.11
CA SER A 218 -14.28 6.23 -20.46
C SER A 218 -13.47 4.93 -20.55
N SER A 219 -12.32 4.87 -19.87
CA SER A 219 -11.39 3.73 -19.88
C SER A 219 -11.63 2.72 -18.75
N ARG A 220 -12.57 3.02 -17.85
CA ARG A 220 -12.78 2.27 -16.59
C ARG A 220 -12.83 0.76 -16.77
N TRP A 221 -13.65 0.25 -17.68
CA TRP A 221 -13.87 -1.19 -17.81
C TRP A 221 -12.68 -1.92 -18.42
N GLN A 222 -11.94 -1.26 -19.31
CA GLN A 222 -10.66 -1.77 -19.80
C GLN A 222 -9.64 -1.85 -18.65
N ARG A 223 -9.53 -0.80 -17.84
CA ARG A 223 -8.63 -0.77 -16.68
C ARG A 223 -8.98 -1.83 -15.63
N ILE A 224 -10.27 -2.06 -15.39
CA ILE A 224 -10.75 -3.13 -14.49
C ILE A 224 -10.39 -4.50 -15.05
N GLU A 225 -10.58 -4.74 -16.35
CA GLU A 225 -10.18 -5.99 -17.01
C GLU A 225 -8.66 -6.22 -16.89
N GLU A 226 -7.84 -5.19 -17.13
CA GLU A 226 -6.39 -5.21 -16.89
C GLU A 226 -6.05 -5.57 -15.44
N GLY A 227 -6.72 -4.94 -14.46
CA GLY A 227 -6.48 -5.20 -13.04
C GLY A 227 -6.90 -6.59 -12.58
N ILE A 228 -8.01 -7.12 -13.10
CA ILE A 228 -8.47 -8.47 -12.76
C ILE A 228 -7.46 -9.52 -13.23
N ALA A 229 -6.85 -9.35 -14.40
CA ALA A 229 -5.80 -10.25 -14.87
C ALA A 229 -4.57 -10.28 -13.94
N GLN A 230 -4.31 -9.20 -13.19
CA GLN A 230 -3.21 -9.12 -12.21
C GLN A 230 -3.57 -9.73 -10.86
N LEU A 231 -4.83 -9.65 -10.44
CA LEU A 231 -5.31 -10.28 -9.19
C LEU A 231 -5.10 -11.79 -9.15
N GLU A 232 -5.13 -12.44 -10.31
CA GLU A 232 -4.97 -13.89 -10.46
C GLU A 232 -3.54 -14.40 -10.20
N SER A 233 -2.61 -13.54 -9.77
CA SER A 233 -1.21 -13.89 -9.57
C SER A 233 -0.86 -14.33 -8.14
N VAL A 234 -1.74 -14.16 -7.16
CA VAL A 234 -1.50 -14.57 -5.76
C VAL A 234 -2.80 -15.06 -5.12
N THR A 235 -2.87 -16.35 -4.80
CA THR A 235 -4.05 -16.99 -4.18
C THR A 235 -3.80 -17.54 -2.80
N GLU A 236 -2.54 -17.68 -2.37
CA GLU A 236 -2.20 -18.11 -1.03
C GLU A 236 -1.09 -17.21 -0.47
N VAL A 237 -1.26 -16.76 0.76
CA VAL A 237 -0.29 -15.92 1.45
C VAL A 237 -0.02 -16.52 2.82
N GLY A 238 1.25 -16.50 3.25
CA GLY A 238 1.62 -16.95 4.58
C GLY A 238 2.85 -16.23 5.11
N TRP A 239 2.87 -16.04 6.43
CA TRP A 239 4.09 -15.66 7.14
C TRP A 239 5.04 -16.86 7.24
N LYS A 240 6.35 -16.63 7.16
CA LYS A 240 7.34 -17.68 7.41
C LYS A 240 7.09 -18.35 8.77
N GLY A 241 7.11 -19.68 8.78
CA GLY A 241 6.84 -20.50 9.97
C GLY A 241 5.35 -20.68 10.29
N LYS A 242 4.45 -20.11 9.50
CA LYS A 242 3.00 -20.34 9.59
C LYS A 242 2.48 -21.06 8.35
N GLN A 243 1.32 -21.70 8.50
CA GLN A 243 0.61 -22.27 7.36
C GLN A 243 0.21 -21.17 6.37
N ARG A 244 0.39 -21.43 5.08
CA ARG A 244 -0.13 -20.59 4.00
C ARG A 244 -1.64 -20.75 3.93
N ILE A 245 -2.37 -19.64 3.85
CA ILE A 245 -3.82 -19.64 3.87
C ILE A 245 -4.32 -19.08 2.53
N PRO A 246 -5.39 -19.67 1.96
CA PRO A 246 -6.03 -19.11 0.78
C PRO A 246 -6.50 -17.67 1.00
N VAL A 247 -6.28 -16.85 -0.02
CA VAL A 247 -6.84 -15.50 -0.13
C VAL A 247 -8.35 -15.60 -0.22
N SER A 248 -9.03 -14.87 0.67
CA SER A 248 -10.49 -14.93 0.84
C SER A 248 -11.24 -14.09 -0.19
N THR A 249 -10.67 -12.97 -0.66
CA THR A 249 -11.29 -12.12 -1.68
C THR A 249 -10.23 -11.49 -2.57
N PHE A 250 -10.60 -11.27 -3.83
CA PHE A 250 -9.78 -10.66 -4.88
C PHE A 250 -10.54 -9.44 -5.34
N VAL A 251 -10.02 -8.23 -5.16
CA VAL A 251 -10.81 -7.02 -5.43
C VAL A 251 -10.06 -6.06 -6.32
N CYS A 252 -10.64 -5.72 -7.47
CA CYS A 252 -10.15 -4.65 -8.32
C CYS A 252 -10.93 -3.38 -8.02
N THR A 253 -10.21 -2.29 -7.76
CA THR A 253 -10.81 -0.97 -7.53
C THR A 253 -10.47 -0.04 -8.68
N HIS A 254 -11.42 0.80 -9.10
CA HIS A 254 -11.20 1.84 -10.09
C HIS A 254 -11.72 3.18 -9.60
N ALA A 255 -10.83 4.16 -9.46
CA ALA A 255 -11.18 5.55 -9.21
C ALA A 255 -11.32 6.32 -10.53
N SER A 256 -12.54 6.74 -10.87
CA SER A 256 -12.82 7.54 -12.06
C SER A 256 -12.48 9.01 -11.83
N MET A 257 -11.58 9.53 -12.67
CA MET A 257 -10.97 10.85 -12.56
C MET A 257 -11.25 11.67 -13.82
N ASP A 258 -12.45 12.24 -13.90
CA ASP A 258 -12.83 13.13 -14.99
C ASP A 258 -12.80 14.59 -14.51
N THR A 259 -12.21 15.48 -15.30
CA THR A 259 -12.12 16.93 -15.00
C THR A 259 -13.46 17.49 -14.54
N GLY A 260 -13.44 18.20 -13.41
CA GLY A 260 -14.61 18.91 -12.90
C GLY A 260 -15.68 18.00 -12.29
N LYS A 261 -15.47 16.68 -12.20
CA LYS A 261 -16.42 15.72 -11.63
C LYS A 261 -15.97 15.22 -10.26
N GLU A 262 -16.96 14.80 -9.48
CA GLU A 262 -16.71 14.03 -8.27
C GLU A 262 -16.15 12.66 -8.64
N ILE A 263 -15.16 12.21 -7.87
CA ILE A 263 -14.55 10.91 -8.09
C ILE A 263 -15.58 9.83 -7.76
N SER A 264 -15.77 8.89 -8.67
CA SER A 264 -16.60 7.70 -8.44
C SER A 264 -15.72 6.46 -8.41
N ILE A 265 -16.09 5.52 -7.55
CA ILE A 265 -15.29 4.33 -7.26
C ILE A 265 -16.09 3.10 -7.65
N ASN A 266 -15.49 2.25 -8.47
CA ASN A 266 -16.00 0.92 -8.77
C ASN A 266 -15.16 -0.12 -8.04
N VAL A 267 -15.82 -1.02 -7.32
CA VAL A 267 -15.18 -2.10 -6.56
C VAL A 267 -15.71 -3.41 -7.15
N VAL A 268 -14.84 -4.22 -7.73
CA VAL A 268 -15.20 -5.42 -8.50
C VAL A 268 -14.51 -6.64 -7.89
N ASP A 269 -15.31 -7.62 -7.48
CA ASP A 269 -14.87 -8.89 -6.88
C ASP A 269 -14.96 -10.02 -7.91
N PRO A 270 -13.86 -10.37 -8.61
CA PRO A 270 -13.79 -11.58 -9.43
C PRO A 270 -13.69 -12.88 -8.61
N ASP A 271 -14.17 -13.98 -9.18
CA ASP A 271 -13.82 -15.33 -8.69
C ASP A 271 -12.41 -15.68 -9.25
N PRO A 272 -11.45 -16.14 -8.43
CA PRO A 272 -10.08 -16.41 -8.86
C PRO A 272 -9.97 -17.63 -9.77
N VAL A 273 -9.03 -17.62 -10.74
CA VAL A 273 -8.88 -18.68 -11.75
C VAL A 273 -7.56 -19.46 -11.65
N TYR A 274 -6.50 -18.91 -11.06
CA TYR A 274 -5.16 -19.54 -11.05
C TYR A 274 -4.44 -19.39 -9.72
N PRO A 275 -3.78 -20.44 -9.19
CA PRO A 275 -3.11 -20.37 -7.91
C PRO A 275 -1.61 -20.04 -7.98
N GLN A 276 -1.17 -19.15 -7.10
CA GLN A 276 0.25 -18.97 -6.76
C GLN A 276 0.36 -18.57 -5.29
N SER A 277 1.35 -19.15 -4.60
CA SER A 277 1.58 -18.90 -3.18
C SER A 277 2.78 -17.99 -2.96
N ILE A 278 2.68 -17.07 -2.00
CA ILE A 278 3.79 -16.25 -1.53
C ILE A 278 4.05 -16.47 -0.03
N ILE A 279 5.33 -16.57 0.33
CA ILE A 279 5.79 -16.62 1.73
C ILE A 279 6.50 -15.32 2.05
N LEU A 280 6.05 -14.64 3.11
CA LEU A 280 6.57 -13.34 3.53
C LEU A 280 7.33 -13.43 4.85
N ASN A 281 8.41 -12.67 4.96
CA ASN A 281 9.07 -12.39 6.21
C ASN A 281 8.34 -11.24 6.95
N HIS A 282 7.60 -11.60 8.01
CA HIS A 282 6.80 -10.65 8.79
C HIS A 282 7.64 -9.48 9.32
N ALA A 283 8.83 -9.75 9.84
CA ALA A 283 9.69 -8.73 10.43
C ALA A 283 10.12 -7.69 9.39
N VAL A 284 10.51 -8.15 8.19
CA VAL A 284 10.91 -7.27 7.09
C VAL A 284 9.72 -6.42 6.62
N CYS A 285 8.53 -7.01 6.47
CA CYS A 285 7.30 -6.28 6.13
C CYS A 285 7.01 -5.14 7.12
N VAL A 286 7.01 -5.45 8.42
CA VAL A 286 6.72 -4.47 9.48
C VAL A 286 7.78 -3.37 9.46
N LEU A 287 9.06 -3.71 9.47
CA LEU A 287 10.14 -2.72 9.55
C LEU A 287 10.17 -1.80 8.31
N LEU A 288 10.01 -2.34 7.09
CA LEU A 288 9.94 -1.50 5.89
C LEU A 288 8.76 -0.53 5.92
N THR A 289 7.61 -0.99 6.42
CA THR A 289 6.42 -0.14 6.61
C THR A 289 6.71 1.01 7.58
N LYS A 290 7.35 0.72 8.72
CA LYS A 290 7.71 1.75 9.71
C LYS A 290 8.77 2.71 9.19
N ILE A 291 9.79 2.20 8.49
CA ILE A 291 10.83 3.04 7.87
C ILE A 291 10.20 4.01 6.86
N ALA A 292 9.26 3.55 6.03
CA ALA A 292 8.59 4.40 5.05
C ALA A 292 7.79 5.53 5.74
N LEU A 293 7.01 5.22 6.77
CA LEU A 293 6.26 6.21 7.56
C LEU A 293 7.19 7.22 8.24
N ILE A 294 8.25 6.76 8.89
CA ILE A 294 9.19 7.62 9.62
C ILE A 294 9.99 8.49 8.65
N ASN A 295 10.44 7.96 7.51
CA ASN A 295 11.14 8.74 6.50
C ASN A 295 10.27 9.87 5.94
N LEU A 296 8.97 9.61 5.74
CA LEU A 296 8.02 10.64 5.34
C LEU A 296 7.88 11.72 6.43
N PHE A 297 7.71 11.32 7.70
CA PHE A 297 7.62 12.25 8.82
C PHE A 297 8.88 13.12 8.93
N ASP A 298 10.07 12.51 8.92
CA ASP A 298 11.35 13.21 8.99
C ASP A 298 11.51 14.20 7.84
N THR A 299 11.06 13.85 6.63
CA THR A 299 11.13 14.77 5.49
C THR A 299 10.20 15.98 5.66
N LEU A 300 8.99 15.77 6.20
CA LEU A 300 8.09 16.88 6.52
C LEU A 300 8.64 17.78 7.63
N VAL A 301 9.35 17.19 8.59
CA VAL A 301 10.07 17.92 9.65
C VAL A 301 11.23 18.73 9.06
N GLU A 302 12.03 18.16 8.17
CA GLU A 302 13.13 18.90 7.51
C GLU A 302 12.62 20.12 6.72
N ASP A 303 11.43 20.00 6.11
CA ASP A 303 10.80 21.06 5.33
C ASP A 303 10.13 22.14 6.19
N ASN A 304 9.59 21.79 7.36
CA ASN A 304 9.00 22.73 8.32
C ASN A 304 9.33 22.39 9.79
N PRO A 305 10.56 22.63 10.26
CA PRO A 305 10.96 22.24 11.61
C PRO A 305 10.14 22.91 12.72
N ALA A 306 9.74 24.18 12.50
CA ALA A 306 8.91 24.94 13.43
C ALA A 306 7.46 24.43 13.51
N GLY A 307 7.06 23.55 12.60
CA GLY A 307 5.73 22.93 12.57
C GLY A 307 5.57 21.73 13.50
N ILE A 308 6.60 21.34 14.25
CA ILE A 308 6.54 20.23 15.20
C ILE A 308 5.81 20.67 16.48
N PHE A 309 4.88 19.83 16.96
CA PHE A 309 4.16 20.08 18.21
C PHE A 309 3.70 18.78 18.89
N LYS A 310 3.23 18.89 20.13
CA LYS A 310 2.54 17.83 20.89
C LYS A 310 1.12 18.29 21.19
N VAL A 311 0.19 17.33 21.29
CA VAL A 311 -1.20 17.57 21.70
C VAL A 311 -1.35 17.17 23.17
N ALA A 312 -1.99 18.02 23.99
CA ALA A 312 -2.16 17.75 25.42
C ALA A 312 -2.99 16.47 25.66
N GLY A 313 -2.49 15.57 26.51
CA GLY A 313 -3.06 14.23 26.73
C GLY A 313 -2.67 13.19 25.67
N MET A 314 -1.74 13.53 24.78
CA MET A 314 -1.12 12.67 23.77
C MET A 314 0.41 12.84 23.75
N GLU A 315 1.04 12.92 24.91
CA GLU A 315 2.45 13.28 25.08
C GLU A 315 3.44 12.29 24.42
N GLU A 316 3.00 11.05 24.23
CA GLU A 316 3.74 9.97 23.57
C GLU A 316 3.71 10.06 22.03
N TRP A 317 2.94 11.01 21.49
CA TRP A 317 2.83 11.30 20.07
C TRP A 317 3.52 12.62 19.74
N ILE A 318 4.16 12.67 18.59
CA ILE A 318 4.72 13.89 18.01
C ILE A 318 4.04 14.17 16.68
N PHE A 319 3.65 15.42 16.47
CA PHE A 319 2.93 15.84 15.28
C PHE A 319 3.72 16.87 14.49
N ILE A 320 3.52 16.88 13.17
CA ILE A 320 4.04 17.88 12.24
C ILE A 320 2.88 18.51 11.48
N SER A 321 2.78 19.84 11.54
CA SER A 321 1.88 20.63 10.70
C SER A 321 2.56 20.95 9.39
N THR A 322 1.91 20.59 8.28
CA THR A 322 2.45 20.81 6.94
C THR A 322 1.61 21.81 6.17
N HIS A 323 2.30 22.81 5.60
CA HIS A 323 1.69 23.85 4.78
C HIS A 323 1.31 23.35 3.37
N HIS A 324 1.74 22.13 3.00
CA HIS A 324 1.51 21.56 1.67
C HIS A 324 0.08 21.08 1.45
N PHE A 325 -0.68 20.92 2.53
CA PHE A 325 -1.88 20.11 2.54
C PHE A 325 -3.02 20.74 3.36
N ASP A 326 -3.27 22.04 3.20
CA ASP A 326 -4.46 22.72 3.75
C ASP A 326 -4.70 22.48 5.25
N GLY A 327 -3.62 22.51 6.04
CA GLY A 327 -3.66 22.33 7.49
C GLY A 327 -3.77 20.87 7.95
N ILE A 328 -3.43 19.89 7.12
CA ILE A 328 -3.27 18.50 7.56
C ILE A 328 -2.05 18.38 8.50
N GLN A 329 -2.20 17.57 9.53
CA GLN A 329 -1.20 17.28 10.55
C GLN A 329 -0.99 15.77 10.61
N LEU A 330 0.27 15.34 10.49
CA LEU A 330 0.70 13.94 10.61
C LEU A 330 1.32 13.73 11.98
N GLY A 331 0.94 12.65 12.66
CA GLY A 331 1.49 12.25 13.95
C GLY A 331 2.08 10.85 13.89
N ILE A 332 3.20 10.66 14.59
CA ILE A 332 3.77 9.33 14.84
C ILE A 332 4.07 9.16 16.33
N PRO A 333 4.16 7.92 16.84
CA PRO A 333 4.69 7.67 18.17
C PRO A 333 6.13 8.18 18.28
N GLU A 334 6.44 8.93 19.33
CA GLU A 334 7.80 9.47 19.53
C GLU A 334 8.85 8.35 19.64
N LYS A 335 8.47 7.21 20.23
CA LYS A 335 9.32 6.03 20.36
C LYS A 335 9.78 5.45 19.02
N TYR A 336 9.01 5.66 17.93
CA TYR A 336 9.40 5.19 16.61
C TYR A 336 10.73 5.79 16.14
N LEU A 337 10.97 7.06 16.43
CA LEU A 337 12.21 7.75 16.05
C LEU A 337 13.44 7.10 16.68
N ASN A 338 13.28 6.59 17.91
CA ASN A 338 14.35 5.88 18.62
C ASN A 338 14.59 4.48 18.03
N LEU A 339 13.53 3.73 17.74
CA LEU A 339 13.60 2.39 17.16
C LEU A 339 14.14 2.39 15.72
N ASN A 340 13.92 3.47 14.96
CA ASN A 340 14.30 3.55 13.55
C ASN A 340 15.82 3.48 13.30
N LYS A 341 16.63 4.04 14.22
CA LYS A 341 18.08 4.19 14.03
C LYS A 341 18.78 2.87 13.73
N ILE A 342 18.41 1.80 14.45
CA ILE A 342 19.00 0.46 14.28
C ILE A 342 18.31 -0.29 13.13
N SER A 343 16.98 -0.12 13.03
CA SER A 343 16.15 -0.80 12.03
C SER A 343 16.60 -0.51 10.59
N VAL A 344 16.86 0.76 10.26
CA VAL A 344 17.30 1.16 8.91
C VAL A 344 18.57 0.43 8.46
N SER A 345 19.58 0.35 9.33
CA SER A 345 20.84 -0.31 9.00
C SER A 345 20.65 -1.81 8.77
N ASN A 346 19.95 -2.49 9.68
CA ASN A 346 19.84 -3.94 9.62
C ASN A 346 18.92 -4.38 8.47
N VAL A 347 17.83 -3.66 8.21
CA VAL A 347 16.99 -3.92 7.02
C VAL A 347 17.78 -3.64 5.74
N GLY A 348 18.55 -2.56 5.69
CA GLY A 348 19.43 -2.28 4.54
C GLY A 348 20.45 -3.40 4.27
N VAL A 349 21.03 -3.98 5.32
CA VAL A 349 21.93 -5.14 5.21
C VAL A 349 21.21 -6.38 4.68
N TYR A 350 20.01 -6.67 5.20
CA TYR A 350 19.17 -7.76 4.73
C TYR A 350 18.86 -7.61 3.23
N LEU A 351 18.44 -6.42 2.80
CA LEU A 351 18.16 -6.14 1.40
C LEU A 351 19.39 -6.29 0.52
N ALA A 352 20.59 -5.90 1.00
CA ALA A 352 21.82 -6.04 0.23
C ALA A 352 22.08 -7.52 -0.12
N LEU A 353 21.96 -8.42 0.86
CA LEU A 353 22.12 -9.86 0.61
C LEU A 353 21.05 -10.37 -0.35
N LYS A 354 19.77 -10.02 -0.12
CA LYS A 354 18.66 -10.45 -0.96
C LYS A 354 18.85 -10.00 -2.41
N GLU A 355 19.22 -8.74 -2.64
CA GLU A 355 19.46 -8.20 -3.98
C GLU A 355 20.61 -8.90 -4.70
N ILE A 356 21.70 -9.22 -3.99
CA ILE A 356 22.83 -9.97 -4.55
C ILE A 356 22.38 -11.37 -5.01
N ILE A 357 21.63 -12.07 -4.17
CA ILE A 357 21.12 -13.42 -4.49
C ILE A 357 20.11 -13.35 -5.63
N ASP A 358 19.14 -12.42 -5.57
CA ASP A 358 18.10 -12.26 -6.58
C ASP A 358 18.73 -11.95 -7.95
N SER A 359 19.71 -11.05 -8.02
CA SER A 359 20.44 -10.76 -9.27
C SER A 359 21.14 -12.00 -9.84
N ALA A 360 21.85 -12.76 -9.01
CA ALA A 360 22.55 -13.96 -9.47
C ALA A 360 21.59 -15.07 -9.93
N LEU A 361 20.48 -15.27 -9.23
CA LEU A 361 19.45 -16.23 -9.64
C LEU A 361 18.74 -15.81 -10.93
N ILE A 362 18.58 -14.50 -11.18
CA ILE A 362 18.02 -13.99 -12.44
C ILE A 362 19.00 -14.17 -13.60
N GLU A 363 20.28 -13.88 -13.40
CA GLU A 363 21.31 -13.89 -14.45
C GLU A 363 21.79 -15.31 -14.78
N ASN A 364 22.10 -16.10 -13.75
CA ASN A 364 22.83 -17.37 -13.88
C ASN A 364 22.01 -18.58 -13.46
N ASN A 365 20.81 -18.37 -12.89
CA ASN A 365 19.98 -19.43 -12.29
C ASN A 365 20.70 -20.24 -11.19
N GLU A 366 21.70 -19.63 -10.56
CA GLU A 366 22.52 -20.24 -9.53
C GLU A 366 22.71 -19.29 -8.36
N PHE A 367 22.89 -19.86 -7.18
CA PHE A 367 23.26 -19.10 -6.00
C PHE A 367 24.66 -18.50 -6.20
N PRO A 368 24.88 -17.23 -5.84
CA PRO A 368 26.19 -16.61 -6.03
C PRO A 368 27.24 -17.25 -5.12
N ALA A 369 28.48 -17.29 -5.60
CA ALA A 369 29.62 -17.78 -4.83
C ALA A 369 29.81 -16.94 -3.55
N THR A 370 30.37 -17.55 -2.50
CA THR A 370 30.54 -16.87 -1.19
C THR A 370 31.45 -15.65 -1.33
N GLU A 371 32.50 -15.77 -2.12
CA GLU A 371 33.47 -14.71 -2.42
C GLU A 371 32.82 -13.55 -3.18
N GLU A 372 31.86 -13.85 -4.05
CA GLU A 372 31.09 -12.83 -4.78
C GLU A 372 30.17 -12.05 -3.85
N ILE A 373 29.46 -12.77 -2.95
CA ILE A 373 28.63 -12.16 -1.90
C ILE A 373 29.49 -11.25 -1.02
N GLU A 374 30.64 -11.72 -0.54
CA GLU A 374 31.56 -10.93 0.29
C GLU A 374 32.03 -9.66 -0.43
N LYS A 375 32.44 -9.78 -1.68
CA LYS A 375 32.89 -8.64 -2.51
C LYS A 375 31.77 -7.62 -2.69
N LYS A 376 30.57 -8.06 -3.05
CA LYS A 376 29.40 -7.18 -3.28
C LYS A 376 28.92 -6.53 -1.98
N LEU A 377 28.80 -7.28 -0.87
CA LEU A 377 28.44 -6.71 0.43
C LEU A 377 29.48 -5.70 0.93
N SER A 378 30.78 -5.96 0.72
CA SER A 378 31.84 -5.03 1.10
C SER A 378 31.74 -3.67 0.40
N HIS A 379 31.14 -3.62 -0.80
CA HIS A 379 30.86 -2.37 -1.50
C HIS A 379 29.81 -1.51 -0.78
N PHE A 380 28.78 -2.14 -0.20
CA PHE A 380 27.73 -1.44 0.55
C PHE A 380 28.23 -0.90 1.89
N PHE A 381 29.17 -1.58 2.55
CA PHE A 381 29.59 -1.27 3.92
C PHE A 381 30.97 -0.60 4.05
N LYS A 382 31.43 0.10 2.98
CA LYS A 382 32.75 0.77 2.87
C LYS A 382 33.43 0.99 4.23
N ARG A 383 34.47 0.21 4.52
CA ARG A 383 35.37 0.34 5.69
C ARG A 383 34.72 0.22 7.07
N THR A 384 33.92 -0.81 7.32
CA THR A 384 33.54 -1.20 8.69
C THR A 384 33.85 -2.67 8.95
N ASN A 385 34.24 -3.02 10.19
CA ASN A 385 34.38 -4.41 10.66
C ASN A 385 33.09 -5.24 10.53
N SER A 386 31.98 -4.61 10.15
CA SER A 386 30.64 -5.18 9.99
C SER A 386 30.55 -6.19 8.85
N SER A 387 31.20 -5.97 7.69
CA SER A 387 31.13 -6.93 6.57
C SER A 387 31.72 -8.28 6.96
N ARG A 388 32.90 -8.29 7.61
CA ARG A 388 33.52 -9.52 8.15
C ARG A 388 32.62 -10.22 9.16
N LYS A 389 31.96 -9.47 10.03
CA LYS A 389 31.03 -10.03 11.03
C LYS A 389 29.80 -10.67 10.38
N PHE A 390 29.28 -10.09 9.31
CA PHE A 390 28.18 -10.67 8.54
C PHE A 390 28.64 -11.91 7.77
N MET A 391 29.80 -11.85 7.13
CA MET A 391 30.36 -12.98 6.39
C MET A 391 30.74 -14.15 7.30
N SER A 392 31.18 -13.92 8.54
CA SER A 392 31.45 -15.01 9.49
C SER A 392 30.18 -15.81 9.84
N PHE A 393 29.02 -15.15 9.85
CA PHE A 393 27.73 -15.82 10.00
C PHE A 393 27.21 -16.45 8.69
N LEU A 394 27.33 -15.74 7.56
CA LEU A 394 26.79 -16.20 6.28
C LEU A 394 27.57 -17.36 5.67
N THR A 395 28.90 -17.37 5.79
CA THR A 395 29.76 -18.38 5.15
C THR A 395 29.37 -19.82 5.51
N PRO A 396 29.14 -20.17 6.80
CA PRO A 396 28.64 -21.48 7.17
C PRO A 396 27.29 -21.84 6.53
N LEU A 397 26.36 -20.87 6.41
CA LEU A 397 25.04 -21.10 5.81
C LEU A 397 25.13 -21.38 4.31
N LEU A 398 25.95 -20.57 3.61
CA LEU A 398 26.18 -20.71 2.18
C LEU A 398 26.87 -22.04 1.85
N LYS A 399 27.86 -22.45 2.67
CA LYS A 399 28.54 -23.77 2.52
C LYS A 399 27.60 -24.96 2.71
N LYS A 400 26.57 -24.82 3.56
CA LYS A 400 25.52 -25.83 3.76
C LYS A 400 24.54 -25.93 2.59
N LYS A 401 24.61 -25.03 1.61
CA LYS A 401 23.68 -24.95 0.46
C LYS A 401 22.21 -24.95 0.89
N LEU A 402 21.91 -24.16 1.94
CA LEU A 402 20.53 -23.98 2.40
C LEU A 402 19.67 -23.38 1.30
N SER A 403 18.36 -23.60 1.40
CA SER A 403 17.41 -22.99 0.46
C SER A 403 17.43 -21.46 0.53
N TYR A 404 16.92 -20.82 -0.53
CA TYR A 404 16.76 -19.36 -0.59
C TYR A 404 15.97 -18.82 0.61
N GLU A 405 14.83 -19.44 0.87
CA GLU A 405 13.94 -19.09 1.97
C GLU A 405 14.65 -19.19 3.33
N GLU A 406 15.33 -20.31 3.59
CA GLU A 406 16.03 -20.54 4.87
C GLU A 406 17.22 -19.60 5.06
N THR A 407 17.99 -19.34 4.00
CA THR A 407 19.15 -18.46 4.05
C THR A 407 18.73 -17.03 4.45
N LEU A 408 17.72 -16.48 3.78
CA LEU A 408 17.20 -15.15 4.08
C LEU A 408 16.53 -15.09 5.46
N HIS A 409 15.76 -16.12 5.83
CA HIS A 409 15.13 -16.16 7.14
C HIS A 409 16.18 -16.18 8.28
N LEU A 410 17.15 -17.09 8.24
CA LEU A 410 18.21 -17.16 9.26
C LEU A 410 19.04 -15.87 9.32
N PHE A 411 19.27 -15.23 8.18
CA PHE A 411 19.96 -13.94 8.16
C PHE A 411 19.13 -12.84 8.81
N SER A 412 17.81 -12.82 8.59
CA SER A 412 16.92 -11.87 9.26
C SER A 412 16.89 -12.05 10.79
N GLU A 413 16.95 -13.30 11.26
CA GLU A 413 17.03 -13.61 12.70
C GLU A 413 18.35 -13.16 13.30
N TYR A 414 19.48 -13.44 12.63
CA TYR A 414 20.80 -12.98 13.05
C TYR A 414 20.90 -11.45 13.17
N LEU A 415 20.24 -10.73 12.26
CA LEU A 415 20.15 -9.27 12.28
C LEU A 415 19.18 -8.74 13.36
N GLY A 416 18.51 -9.61 14.11
CA GLY A 416 17.56 -9.24 15.15
C GLY A 416 16.30 -8.55 14.61
N LEU A 417 15.95 -8.75 13.33
CA LEU A 417 14.82 -8.06 12.71
C LEU A 417 13.49 -8.39 13.41
N SER A 418 13.31 -9.65 13.81
CA SER A 418 12.11 -10.11 14.51
C SER A 418 11.90 -9.41 15.86
N GLY A 419 12.97 -9.19 16.63
CA GLY A 419 12.92 -8.44 17.88
C GLY A 419 12.53 -6.97 17.67
N MET A 420 13.16 -6.30 16.69
CA MET A 420 12.84 -4.90 16.37
C MET A 420 11.40 -4.75 15.86
N ALA A 421 10.93 -5.67 15.01
CA ALA A 421 9.55 -5.67 14.52
C ALA A 421 8.56 -5.87 15.67
N TYR A 422 8.88 -6.77 16.61
CA TYR A 422 8.10 -6.98 17.82
C TYR A 422 7.99 -5.70 18.66
N ASP A 423 9.08 -4.95 18.85
CA ASP A 423 9.07 -3.69 19.60
C ASP A 423 8.13 -2.64 18.98
N PHE A 424 8.12 -2.53 17.65
CA PHE A 424 7.16 -1.68 16.94
C PHE A 424 5.72 -2.15 17.11
N CYS A 425 5.46 -3.46 16.99
CA CYS A 425 4.11 -4.02 17.15
C CYS A 425 3.59 -3.85 18.58
N GLN A 426 4.44 -4.04 19.59
CA GLN A 426 4.06 -3.82 20.99
C GLN A 426 3.71 -2.35 21.26
N GLU A 427 4.49 -1.44 20.69
CA GLU A 427 4.21 0.00 20.79
C GLU A 427 2.88 0.36 20.11
N ASP A 428 2.61 -0.24 18.95
CA ASP A 428 1.35 -0.10 18.24
C ASP A 428 0.14 -0.54 19.07
N GLU A 429 0.19 -1.76 19.60
CA GLU A 429 -0.91 -2.31 20.40
C GLU A 429 -1.16 -1.49 21.66
N ARG A 430 -0.08 -1.07 22.34
CA ARG A 430 -0.16 -0.26 23.55
C ARG A 430 -0.81 1.08 23.28
N LEU A 431 -0.34 1.80 22.26
CA LEU A 431 -0.86 3.12 21.93
C LEU A 431 -2.28 3.06 21.38
N GLU A 432 -2.60 2.08 20.53
CA GLU A 432 -3.96 1.90 20.01
C GLU A 432 -5.00 1.70 21.12
N LYS A 433 -4.64 0.94 22.17
CA LYS A 433 -5.48 0.75 23.37
C LYS A 433 -5.64 2.05 24.18
N ALA A 434 -4.63 2.92 24.18
CA ALA A 434 -4.65 4.20 24.91
C ALA A 434 -5.44 5.32 24.17
N LEU A 435 -5.64 5.18 22.86
CA LEU A 435 -6.43 6.13 22.06
C LEU A 435 -7.93 6.01 22.38
N SER A 436 -8.61 7.15 22.44
CA SER A 436 -10.08 7.19 22.45
C SER A 436 -10.62 6.67 21.12
N GLU A 437 -11.86 6.18 21.11
CA GLU A 437 -12.51 5.73 19.87
C GLU A 437 -12.59 6.84 18.81
N SER A 438 -12.79 8.09 19.25
CA SER A 438 -12.85 9.26 18.37
C SER A 438 -11.54 9.55 17.64
N VAL A 439 -10.39 9.22 18.22
CA VAL A 439 -9.05 9.38 17.63
C VAL A 439 -8.61 8.11 16.92
N ARG A 440 -8.92 6.93 17.45
CA ARG A 440 -8.49 5.63 16.90
C ARG A 440 -8.90 5.44 15.43
N LYS A 441 -10.06 5.97 15.02
CA LYS A 441 -10.52 5.96 13.62
C LYS A 441 -9.67 6.79 12.63
N HIS A 442 -8.72 7.58 13.15
CA HIS A 442 -7.76 8.37 12.38
C HIS A 442 -6.38 7.70 12.32
N ARG A 443 -6.23 6.54 12.97
CA ARG A 443 -5.00 5.76 12.95
C ARG A 443 -4.97 4.89 11.69
N SER A 444 -3.83 4.91 11.03
CA SER A 444 -3.58 4.03 9.89
C SER A 444 -3.11 2.66 10.35
N PRO A 445 -3.26 1.61 9.51
CA PRO A 445 -2.65 0.30 9.76
C PRO A 445 -1.12 0.36 9.90
N TRP A 446 -0.53 1.50 9.52
CA TRP A 446 0.91 1.75 9.55
C TRP A 446 1.37 2.37 10.86
N GLY A 447 0.45 2.73 11.75
CA GLY A 447 0.71 3.26 13.09
C GLY A 447 0.74 4.79 13.18
N GLY A 448 0.62 5.50 12.04
CA GLY A 448 0.50 6.95 12.01
C GLY A 448 -0.91 7.43 12.37
N LEU A 449 -1.00 8.68 12.84
CA LEU A 449 -2.26 9.40 13.04
C LEU A 449 -2.32 10.58 12.10
N VAL A 450 -3.49 10.83 11.54
CA VAL A 450 -3.63 11.98 10.66
C VAL A 450 -4.93 12.74 10.88
N ARG A 451 -4.83 14.07 10.93
CA ARG A 451 -5.94 14.96 11.20
C ARG A 451 -5.81 16.28 10.45
N LYS A 452 -6.88 17.07 10.48
CA LYS A 452 -6.88 18.47 10.07
C LYS A 452 -6.68 19.30 11.34
N ALA A 453 -5.86 20.33 11.23
CA ALA A 453 -5.65 21.30 12.28
C ALA A 453 -7.00 21.87 12.74
N PRO A 454 -7.19 22.09 14.05
CA PRO A 454 -8.36 22.80 14.55
C PRO A 454 -8.43 24.20 13.94
N LEU A 455 -9.65 24.72 13.77
CA LEU A 455 -9.85 26.09 13.32
C LEU A 455 -9.30 27.07 14.37
N SER A 456 -8.71 28.17 13.92
CA SER A 456 -8.21 29.21 14.84
C SER A 456 -9.33 29.68 15.78
N GLY A 457 -9.05 29.71 17.09
CA GLY A 457 -10.01 30.09 18.12
C GLY A 457 -10.94 28.98 18.61
N TYR A 458 -10.79 27.74 18.13
CA TYR A 458 -11.55 26.57 18.60
C TYR A 458 -10.67 25.62 19.42
N ASP A 459 -11.26 25.01 20.46
CA ASP A 459 -10.61 23.95 21.25
C ASP A 459 -10.16 22.79 20.34
N ASP A 460 -9.00 22.19 20.65
CA ASP A 460 -8.53 21.01 19.95
C ASP A 460 -9.37 19.79 20.37
N PRO A 461 -10.05 19.11 19.41
CA PRO A 461 -10.93 17.98 19.72
C PRO A 461 -10.20 16.73 20.23
N TRP A 462 -8.87 16.67 20.10
CA TRP A 462 -8.04 15.57 20.59
C TRP A 462 -7.38 15.89 21.93
N GLU A 463 -7.45 17.13 22.41
CA GLU A 463 -6.99 17.47 23.75
C GLU A 463 -7.88 16.80 24.79
N LYS A 464 -7.26 16.00 25.67
CA LYS A 464 -7.96 15.51 26.85
C LYS A 464 -8.05 16.66 27.84
N LYS A 465 -9.22 17.29 27.95
CA LYS A 465 -9.49 18.26 29.03
C LYS A 465 -9.18 17.59 30.36
N GLN A 466 -8.16 18.06 31.07
CA GLN A 466 -7.99 17.71 32.47
C GLN A 466 -9.29 18.07 33.15
N LYS A 467 -9.94 17.10 33.81
CA LYS A 467 -11.06 17.41 34.70
C LYS A 467 -10.53 18.39 35.73
N GLN A 468 -10.81 19.68 35.54
CA GLN A 468 -10.76 20.61 36.65
C GLN A 468 -11.78 20.06 37.65
N ASN A 469 -11.28 19.47 38.73
CA ASN A 469 -12.08 19.25 39.91
C ASN A 469 -12.59 20.64 40.29
N LYS A 470 -13.83 20.95 39.89
CA LYS A 470 -14.59 22.03 40.49
C LYS A 470 -14.71 21.64 41.96
N MET A 471 -13.79 22.13 42.78
CA MET A 471 -14.07 22.29 44.21
C MET A 471 -15.37 23.08 44.25
N LYS A 472 -16.45 22.41 44.68
CA LYS A 472 -17.70 23.10 44.97
C LYS A 472 -17.41 24.10 46.10
N PRO A 473 -17.97 25.31 46.02
CA PRO A 473 -17.77 26.35 47.03
C PRO A 473 -18.22 25.92 48.42
#